data_AF-A0A382NUA6-F1
#
_entry.id   AF-A0A382NUA6-F1
#
_cell.length_a   1.000
_cell.length_b   1.000
_cell.length_c   1.000
_cell.angle_alpha   90.00
_cell.angle_beta   90.00
_cell.angle_gamma   90.00
#
_symmetry.space_group_name_H-M   'P 1'
#
loop_
_entity.id
_entity.type
_entity.pdbx_description
1 polymer ?
#
loop_
_entity_poly.entity_id
_entity_poly.type
_entity_poly.pdbx_seq_one_letter_code
_entity_poly.pdbx_strand_id
1 'polypeptide(L)'
;MASKWLWHNPPRPMSLSSELHRQHLEVTRRYFLQLGAVGVAALKPLSAWADSDQALLDEATADLGYFTPQDDFGTVERGDPLPYQLPLAKRLEVGLERETWKLDVVPDPESNPQMGNPLSRAKGNALDFEALLKLGEKHAVRFLKIMTCNNIGAPLGM
;
A
#
# COMPACT_ATOMS: atom_id res chain seq x y z
N MET A 1 -32.22 -19.58 -31.81
CA MET A 1 -32.74 -18.24 -31.50
C MET A 1 -31.60 -17.40 -30.96
N ALA A 2 -31.09 -16.43 -31.72
CA ALA A 2 -30.05 -15.51 -31.26
C ALA A 2 -30.64 -14.10 -31.23
N SER A 3 -30.83 -13.56 -30.02
CA SER A 3 -31.37 -12.23 -29.79
C SER A 3 -30.29 -11.17 -29.99
N LYS A 4 -30.54 -10.24 -30.92
CA LYS A 4 -29.65 -9.14 -31.28
C LYS A 4 -29.97 -7.94 -30.38
N TRP A 5 -29.10 -7.64 -29.41
CA TRP A 5 -29.24 -6.47 -28.55
C TRP A 5 -28.88 -5.19 -29.34
N LEU A 6 -29.84 -4.27 -29.45
CA LEU A 6 -29.66 -2.95 -30.07
C LEU A 6 -29.06 -1.98 -29.05
N TRP A 7 -27.81 -1.60 -29.24
CA TRP A 7 -27.20 -0.49 -28.50
C TRP A 7 -27.75 0.83 -29.02
N HIS A 8 -28.26 1.67 -28.12
CA HIS A 8 -28.65 3.05 -28.42
C HIS A 8 -27.39 3.89 -28.74
N ASN A 9 -27.47 4.75 -29.75
CA ASN A 9 -26.38 5.67 -30.09
C ASN A 9 -26.05 6.59 -28.89
N PRO A 10 -24.77 6.83 -28.56
CA PRO A 10 -24.40 7.78 -27.52
C PRO A 10 -24.77 9.22 -27.93
N PRO A 11 -25.14 10.10 -26.98
CA PRO A 11 -25.43 11.50 -27.26
C PRO A 11 -24.19 12.19 -27.84
N ARG A 12 -24.41 13.08 -28.82
CA ARG A 12 -23.33 13.85 -29.44
C ARG A 12 -22.61 14.69 -28.37
N PRO A 13 -21.26 14.73 -28.39
CA PRO A 13 -20.51 15.56 -27.46
C PRO A 13 -20.87 17.03 -27.69
N MET A 14 -21.25 17.71 -26.62
CA MET A 14 -21.54 19.13 -26.64
C MET A 14 -20.21 19.89 -26.76
N SER A 15 -19.90 20.41 -27.96
CA SER A 15 -18.70 21.23 -28.15
C SER A 15 -18.95 22.62 -27.55
N LEU A 16 -18.13 23.02 -26.57
CA LEU A 16 -18.12 24.41 -26.10
C LEU A 16 -17.78 25.34 -27.26
N SER A 17 -18.39 26.52 -27.29
CA SER A 17 -18.00 27.54 -28.28
C SER A 17 -16.53 27.94 -28.06
N SER A 18 -15.86 28.37 -29.12
CA SER A 18 -14.45 28.80 -29.07
C SER A 18 -14.22 29.89 -28.03
N GLU A 19 -15.19 30.77 -27.83
CA GLU A 19 -15.14 31.83 -26.82
C GLU A 19 -15.16 31.26 -25.40
N LEU A 20 -16.05 30.31 -25.11
CA LEU A 20 -16.18 29.70 -23.79
C LEU A 20 -14.93 28.85 -23.46
N HIS A 21 -14.36 28.19 -24.48
CA HIS A 21 -13.09 27.50 -24.34
C HIS A 21 -11.93 28.46 -24.00
N ARG A 22 -11.88 29.63 -24.66
CA ARG A 22 -10.86 30.65 -24.40
C ARG A 22 -10.98 31.23 -22.99
N GLN A 23 -12.19 31.54 -22.54
CA GLN A 23 -12.45 32.03 -21.18
C GLN A 23 -12.08 30.99 -20.12
N HIS A 24 -12.40 29.72 -20.37
CA HIS A 24 -11.99 28.62 -19.49
C HIS A 24 -10.47 28.52 -19.38
N LEU A 25 -9.73 28.66 -20.47
CA LEU A 25 -8.26 28.65 -20.45
C LEU A 25 -7.68 29.87 -19.70
N GLU A 26 -8.22 31.07 -19.88
CA GLU A 26 -7.74 32.26 -19.17
C GLU A 26 -7.97 32.18 -17.66
N VAL A 27 -9.17 31.79 -17.24
CA VAL A 27 -9.52 31.65 -15.82
C VAL A 27 -8.70 30.53 -15.18
N THR A 28 -8.63 29.36 -15.83
CA THR A 28 -7.89 28.21 -15.30
C THR A 28 -6.39 28.47 -15.22
N ARG A 29 -5.80 29.12 -16.23
CA ARG A 29 -4.35 29.39 -16.24
C ARG A 29 -3.95 30.43 -15.19
N ARG A 30 -4.72 31.50 -15.00
CA ARG A 30 -4.44 32.50 -13.97
C ARG A 30 -4.67 31.95 -12.56
N TYR A 31 -5.78 31.21 -12.36
CA TYR A 31 -6.08 30.55 -11.09
C TYR A 31 -5.02 29.50 -10.72
N PHE A 32 -4.58 28.69 -11.69
CA PHE A 32 -3.53 27.69 -11.51
C PHE A 32 -2.17 28.31 -11.19
N LEU A 33 -1.80 29.41 -11.84
CA LEU A 33 -0.55 30.12 -11.55
C LEU A 33 -0.57 30.81 -10.17
N GLN A 34 -1.72 31.31 -9.72
CA GLN A 34 -1.87 31.86 -8.36
C GLN A 34 -1.71 30.78 -7.28
N LEU A 35 -2.23 29.57 -7.51
CA LEU A 35 -2.02 28.44 -6.60
C LEU A 35 -0.55 27.98 -6.55
N GLY A 36 0.17 28.04 -7.66
CA GLY A 36 1.59 27.67 -7.72
C GLY A 36 2.52 28.55 -6.89
N ALA A 37 2.23 29.85 -6.77
CA ALA A 37 3.06 30.79 -6.00
C ALA A 37 2.97 30.57 -4.48
N VAL A 38 1.86 30.03 -3.99
CA VAL A 38 1.66 29.73 -2.56
C VAL A 38 2.32 28.39 -2.18
N GLY A 39 2.40 27.43 -3.12
CA GLY A 39 2.91 26.08 -2.85
C GLY A 39 4.42 25.99 -2.54
N VAL A 40 5.25 26.89 -3.06
CA VAL A 40 6.71 26.83 -2.88
C VAL A 40 7.12 27.19 -1.44
N ALA A 41 6.37 28.05 -0.75
CA ALA A 41 6.67 28.43 0.64
C ALA A 41 6.29 27.34 1.66
N ALA A 42 5.46 26.36 1.27
CA ALA A 42 5.01 25.27 2.15
C ALA A 42 5.90 24.02 2.09
N LEU A 43 6.90 23.98 1.19
CA LEU A 43 7.85 22.88 1.09
C LEU A 43 8.90 22.98 2.20
N LYS A 44 8.50 22.66 3.43
CA LYS A 44 9.45 22.10 4.40
C LYS A 44 9.88 20.73 3.88
N PRO A 45 11.16 20.34 3.99
CA PRO A 45 11.55 18.95 3.74
C PRO A 45 10.84 18.10 4.80
N LEU A 46 9.75 17.44 4.41
CA LEU A 46 9.16 16.36 5.20
C LEU A 46 10.24 15.29 5.27
N SER A 47 10.86 15.15 6.44
CA SER A 47 11.65 13.97 6.76
C SER A 47 10.78 12.75 6.53
N ALA A 48 11.21 11.83 5.66
CA ALA A 48 10.51 10.58 5.33
C ALA A 48 10.45 9.58 6.50
N TRP A 49 10.79 10.04 7.71
CA TRP A 49 10.84 9.30 8.96
C TRP A 49 10.01 10.13 9.94
N ALA A 50 8.71 9.91 9.94
CA ALA A 50 7.83 10.45 10.95
C ALA A 50 7.98 9.55 12.19
N ASP A 51 8.63 10.07 13.22
CA ASP A 51 8.31 9.66 14.58
C ASP A 51 6.82 9.98 14.74
N SER A 52 5.99 8.95 14.80
CA SER A 52 4.55 9.14 14.71
C SER A 52 4.05 9.76 16.01
N ASP A 53 3.77 11.07 15.97
CA ASP A 53 3.09 11.75 17.07
C ASP A 53 1.72 11.09 17.27
N GLN A 54 1.57 10.40 18.41
CA GLN A 54 0.36 9.66 18.74
C GLN A 54 -0.87 10.57 18.73
N ALA A 55 -0.73 11.85 19.10
CA ALA A 55 -1.85 12.79 19.08
C ALA A 55 -2.31 13.12 17.65
N LEU A 56 -1.37 13.25 16.70
CA LEU A 56 -1.70 13.43 15.28
C LEU A 56 -2.34 12.19 14.68
N LEU A 57 -1.89 11.00 15.08
CA LEU A 57 -2.52 9.74 14.67
C LEU A 57 -3.94 9.63 15.22
N ASP A 58 -4.13 9.92 16.50
CA ASP A 58 -5.43 9.84 17.16
C ASP A 58 -6.43 10.84 16.54
N GLU A 59 -6.00 12.08 16.29
CA GLU A 59 -6.84 13.08 15.60
C GLU A 59 -7.16 12.68 14.15
N ALA A 60 -6.17 12.19 13.39
CA ALA A 60 -6.38 11.75 12.02
C ALA A 60 -7.25 10.48 11.91
N THR A 61 -7.31 9.68 12.97
CA THR A 61 -8.04 8.41 13.02
C THR A 61 -9.39 8.48 13.75
N ALA A 62 -9.67 9.56 14.48
CA ALA A 62 -10.88 9.73 15.29
C ALA A 62 -12.18 9.49 14.50
N ASP A 63 -12.21 9.89 13.22
CA ASP A 63 -13.38 9.78 12.36
C ASP A 63 -13.40 8.49 11.53
N LEU A 64 -12.34 7.67 11.63
CA LEU A 64 -12.14 6.48 10.81
C LEU A 64 -12.78 5.24 11.45
N GLY A 65 -14.08 5.34 11.76
CA GLY A 65 -14.89 4.26 12.36
C GLY A 65 -15.08 3.02 11.48
N TYR A 66 -14.33 2.90 10.39
CA TYR A 66 -14.28 1.74 9.50
C TYR A 66 -13.03 0.88 9.72
N PHE A 67 -11.99 1.39 10.40
CA PHE A 67 -10.86 0.57 10.83
C PHE A 67 -11.20 -0.20 12.10
N THR A 68 -10.74 -1.45 12.16
CA THR A 68 -10.83 -2.24 13.40
C THR A 68 -9.68 -1.81 14.32
N PRO A 69 -9.95 -1.40 15.58
CA PRO A 69 -8.89 -1.14 16.54
C PRO A 69 -7.96 -2.35 16.67
N GLN A 70 -6.67 -2.11 16.88
CA GLN A 70 -5.66 -3.18 16.91
C GLN A 70 -5.97 -4.26 17.96
N ASP A 71 -6.46 -3.85 19.13
CA ASP A 71 -6.80 -4.77 20.24
C ASP A 71 -8.09 -5.58 19.97
N ASP A 72 -8.92 -5.12 19.02
CA ASP A 72 -10.15 -5.78 18.60
C ASP A 72 -9.92 -6.69 17.38
N PHE A 73 -8.71 -6.68 16.79
CA PHE A 73 -8.40 -7.46 15.61
C PHE A 73 -8.34 -8.96 15.94
N GLY A 74 -9.21 -9.74 15.29
CA GLY A 74 -9.27 -11.18 15.48
C GLY A 74 -7.96 -11.87 15.09
N THR A 75 -7.59 -12.92 15.83
CA THR A 75 -6.34 -13.65 15.61
C THR A 75 -6.62 -15.12 15.24
N VAL A 76 -5.86 -15.65 14.27
CA VAL A 76 -5.85 -17.08 13.92
C VAL A 76 -4.40 -17.54 13.89
N GLU A 77 -4.07 -18.49 14.75
CA GLU A 77 -2.68 -18.91 14.97
C GLU A 77 -2.52 -20.40 14.70
N ARG A 78 -1.33 -20.77 14.24
CA ARG A 78 -0.97 -22.18 14.01
C ARG A 78 0.47 -22.40 14.47
N GLY A 79 0.70 -23.57 15.05
CA GLY A 79 2.00 -23.96 15.60
C GLY A 79 1.87 -24.41 17.04
N ASP A 80 2.79 -25.28 17.46
CA ASP A 80 2.96 -25.69 18.86
C ASP A 80 4.47 -25.92 19.11
N PRO A 81 5.17 -24.99 19.80
CA PRO A 81 4.67 -23.72 20.33
C PRO A 81 4.41 -22.70 19.21
N LEU A 82 3.72 -21.61 19.54
CA LEU A 82 3.51 -20.50 18.61
C LEU A 82 4.85 -19.81 18.29
N PRO A 83 5.12 -19.45 17.01
CA PRO A 83 6.42 -18.92 16.61
C PRO A 83 6.89 -17.68 17.40
N TYR A 84 5.99 -16.77 17.74
CA TYR A 84 6.32 -15.55 18.49
C TYR A 84 6.53 -15.78 20.00
N GLN A 85 6.11 -16.95 20.51
CA GLN A 85 6.34 -17.35 21.91
C GLN A 85 7.70 -18.03 22.10
N LEU A 86 8.44 -18.29 21.01
CA LEU A 86 9.79 -18.85 21.09
C LEU A 86 10.72 -17.92 21.88
N PRO A 87 11.67 -18.47 22.65
CA PRO A 87 12.70 -17.68 23.32
C PRO A 87 13.43 -16.77 22.32
N LEU A 88 13.82 -15.57 22.75
CA LEU A 88 14.45 -14.56 21.88
C LEU A 88 15.62 -15.13 21.07
N ALA A 89 16.51 -15.91 21.70
CA ALA A 89 17.63 -16.55 21.02
C ALA A 89 17.18 -17.40 19.83
N LYS A 90 16.06 -18.12 19.96
CA LYS A 90 15.52 -18.94 18.88
C LYS A 90 14.85 -18.08 17.82
N ARG A 91 14.10 -17.04 18.19
CA ARG A 91 13.51 -16.08 17.23
C ARG A 91 14.58 -15.40 16.37
N LEU A 92 15.70 -15.01 16.97
CA LEU A 92 16.86 -14.48 16.26
C LEU A 92 17.47 -15.54 15.32
N GLU A 93 17.68 -16.77 15.78
CA GLU A 93 18.22 -17.86 14.96
C GLU A 93 17.36 -18.14 13.72
N VAL A 94 16.04 -18.11 13.86
CA VAL A 94 15.11 -18.43 12.75
C VAL A 94 14.66 -17.21 11.93
N GLY A 95 15.15 -16.01 12.25
CA GLY A 95 14.83 -14.80 11.48
C GLY A 95 13.43 -14.24 11.72
N LEU A 96 12.89 -14.39 12.93
CA LEU A 96 11.61 -13.80 13.34
C LEU A 96 11.75 -12.37 13.91
N GLU A 97 12.98 -11.92 14.19
CA GLU A 97 13.28 -10.54 14.55
C GLU A 97 13.81 -9.76 13.35
N ARG A 98 13.56 -8.44 13.32
CA ARG A 98 13.95 -7.57 12.20
C ARG A 98 15.45 -7.62 11.90
N GLU A 99 16.28 -7.78 12.93
CA GLU A 99 17.73 -7.83 12.88
C GLU A 99 18.26 -9.05 12.09
N THR A 100 17.53 -10.17 12.16
CA THR A 100 17.94 -11.43 11.51
C THR A 100 16.97 -11.90 10.43
N TRP A 101 15.89 -11.15 10.20
CA TRP A 101 14.89 -11.44 9.19
C TRP A 101 15.51 -11.42 7.78
N LYS A 102 15.13 -12.43 6.98
CA LYS A 102 15.57 -12.57 5.59
C LYS A 102 14.44 -13.12 4.72
N LEU A 103 14.33 -12.63 3.49
CA LEU A 103 13.40 -13.12 2.47
C LEU A 103 14.14 -13.59 1.23
N ASP A 104 13.86 -14.83 0.84
CA ASP A 104 14.34 -15.41 -0.40
C ASP A 104 13.31 -15.13 -1.50
N VAL A 105 13.76 -14.54 -2.60
CA VAL A 105 13.01 -14.32 -3.83
C VAL A 105 13.64 -15.22 -4.89
N VAL A 106 13.09 -16.42 -5.03
CA VAL A 106 13.61 -17.49 -5.87
C VAL A 106 12.56 -17.94 -6.88
N PRO A 107 12.97 -18.48 -8.03
CA PRO A 107 12.02 -19.09 -8.95
C PRO A 107 11.37 -20.30 -8.28
N ASP A 108 10.07 -20.48 -8.53
CA ASP A 108 9.40 -21.73 -8.20
C ASP A 108 10.04 -22.86 -9.04
N PRO A 109 10.59 -23.91 -8.40
CA PRO A 109 11.31 -24.97 -9.11
C PRO A 109 10.41 -25.84 -9.99
N GLU A 110 9.10 -25.88 -9.74
CA GLU A 110 8.16 -26.69 -10.52
C GLU A 110 7.61 -25.95 -11.74
N SER A 111 7.90 -24.65 -11.86
CA SER A 111 7.53 -23.84 -13.02
C SER A 111 8.76 -23.37 -13.81
N ASN A 112 8.53 -22.67 -14.93
CA ASN A 112 9.58 -22.12 -15.79
C ASN A 112 9.61 -20.58 -15.75
N PRO A 113 9.81 -19.94 -14.58
CA PRO A 113 9.87 -18.49 -14.49
C PRO A 113 11.19 -17.97 -15.09
N GLN A 114 11.10 -16.90 -15.88
CA GLN A 114 12.29 -16.20 -16.36
C GLN A 114 12.77 -15.23 -15.27
N MET A 115 13.72 -15.68 -14.45
CA MET A 115 14.30 -14.88 -13.35
C MET A 115 15.82 -14.72 -13.51
N GLY A 116 16.27 -13.50 -13.79
CA GLY A 116 17.68 -13.20 -14.00
C GLY A 116 18.54 -13.22 -12.73
N ASN A 117 18.06 -12.58 -11.65
CA ASN A 117 18.83 -12.45 -10.41
C ASN A 117 18.00 -12.89 -9.18
N PRO A 118 17.94 -14.21 -8.89
CA PRO A 118 17.34 -14.71 -7.66
C PRO A 118 18.09 -14.16 -6.42
N LEU A 119 17.32 -13.79 -5.39
CA LEU A 119 17.82 -13.33 -4.09
C LEU A 119 17.62 -14.45 -3.09
N SER A 120 18.69 -15.01 -2.51
CA SER A 120 18.57 -16.12 -1.56
C SER A 120 19.66 -16.13 -0.51
N ARG A 121 19.36 -16.81 0.61
CA ARG A 121 20.34 -17.03 1.68
C ARG A 121 21.54 -17.83 1.17
N ALA A 122 21.30 -18.84 0.36
CA ALA A 122 22.36 -19.69 -0.22
C ALA A 122 23.36 -18.90 -1.07
N LYS A 123 22.92 -17.81 -1.72
CA LYS A 123 23.77 -16.91 -2.51
C LYS A 123 24.34 -15.74 -1.69
N GLY A 124 23.98 -15.61 -0.42
CA GLY A 124 24.39 -14.50 0.44
C GLY A 124 23.78 -13.15 0.06
N ASN A 125 22.68 -13.12 -0.73
CA ASN A 125 22.06 -11.91 -1.25
C ASN A 125 20.54 -11.80 -0.99
N ALA A 126 20.00 -12.58 -0.04
CA ALA A 126 18.60 -12.44 0.39
C ALA A 126 18.28 -11.03 0.89
N LEU A 127 17.03 -10.61 0.70
CA LEU A 127 16.54 -9.33 1.23
C LEU A 127 16.51 -9.40 2.76
N ASP A 128 17.10 -8.42 3.45
CA ASP A 128 16.80 -8.14 4.85
C ASP A 128 15.70 -7.09 4.99
N PHE A 129 15.33 -6.83 6.24
CA PHE A 129 14.29 -5.86 6.58
C PHE A 129 14.62 -4.45 6.07
N GLU A 130 15.87 -4.00 6.22
CA GLU A 130 16.31 -2.70 5.72
C GLU A 130 16.25 -2.61 4.18
N ALA A 131 16.73 -3.64 3.47
CA ALA A 131 16.61 -3.70 2.02
C ALA A 131 15.15 -3.70 1.56
N LEU A 132 14.26 -4.40 2.29
CA LEU A 132 12.82 -4.39 2.00
C LEU A 132 12.22 -2.98 2.14
N LEU A 133 12.52 -2.27 3.24
CA LEU A 133 12.05 -0.90 3.43
C LEU A 133 12.56 0.04 2.33
N LYS A 134 13.82 -0.14 1.92
CA LYS A 134 14.43 0.64 0.84
C LYS A 134 13.70 0.49 -0.51
N LEU A 135 13.10 -0.68 -0.79
CA LEU A 135 12.29 -0.86 -2.00
C LEU A 135 11.04 0.04 -2.01
N GLY A 136 10.48 0.30 -0.83
CA GLY A 136 9.27 1.12 -0.65
C GLY A 136 9.49 2.63 -0.71
N GLU A 137 10.74 3.11 -0.63
CA GLU A 137 11.05 4.55 -0.57
C GLU A 137 10.49 5.35 -1.77
N LYS A 138 10.50 4.75 -2.96
CA LYS A 138 9.99 5.41 -4.17
C LYS A 138 8.51 5.16 -4.40
N HIS A 139 8.04 3.96 -4.06
CA HIS A 139 6.70 3.49 -4.37
C HIS A 139 6.13 2.72 -3.19
N ALA A 140 5.59 3.45 -2.21
CA ALA A 140 4.81 2.87 -1.14
C ALA A 140 3.36 2.64 -1.60
N VAL A 141 2.87 1.41 -1.48
CA VAL A 141 1.48 1.04 -1.77
C VAL A 141 0.75 0.84 -0.46
N ARG A 142 -0.40 1.49 -0.29
CA ARG A 142 -1.30 1.33 0.85
C ARG A 142 -2.68 0.96 0.32
N PHE A 143 -3.30 -0.06 0.89
CA PHE A 143 -4.65 -0.49 0.54
C PHE A 143 -5.38 -0.98 1.79
N LEU A 144 -6.68 -0.71 1.86
CA LEU A 144 -7.54 -1.21 2.92
C LEU A 144 -7.89 -2.66 2.63
N LYS A 145 -7.74 -3.53 3.63
CA LYS A 145 -7.99 -4.96 3.46
C LYS A 145 -8.75 -5.52 4.65
N ILE A 146 -10.01 -5.86 4.39
CA ILE A 146 -10.75 -6.75 5.29
C ILE A 146 -10.05 -8.12 5.30
N MET A 147 -9.59 -8.52 6.49
CA MET A 147 -8.99 -9.82 6.74
C MET A 147 -10.09 -10.79 7.19
N THR A 148 -10.27 -11.88 6.46
CA THR A 148 -11.25 -12.92 6.75
C THR A 148 -10.55 -14.27 6.76
N CYS A 149 -10.84 -15.12 7.76
CA CYS A 149 -10.40 -16.51 7.73
C CYS A 149 -11.46 -17.37 7.06
N ASN A 150 -11.04 -18.26 6.15
CA ASN A 150 -11.95 -19.14 5.40
C ASN A 150 -12.74 -20.12 6.28
N ASN A 151 -12.38 -20.24 7.57
CA ASN A 151 -12.96 -21.20 8.50
C ASN A 151 -13.82 -20.55 9.60
N ILE A 152 -14.11 -19.24 9.51
CA ILE A 152 -14.95 -18.51 10.47
C ILE A 152 -16.00 -17.66 9.75
N GLY A 153 -17.11 -17.38 10.43
CA GLY A 153 -18.26 -16.66 9.84
C GLY A 153 -18.18 -15.13 9.90
N ALA A 154 -17.18 -14.56 10.58
CA ALA A 154 -17.02 -13.12 10.76
C ALA A 154 -15.61 -12.66 10.31
N PRO A 155 -15.45 -11.41 9.83
CA PRO A 155 -14.13 -10.85 9.54
C PRO A 155 -13.29 -10.73 10.83
N LEU A 156 -11.97 -10.84 10.67
CA LEU A 156 -11.00 -10.59 11.74
C LEU A 156 -10.83 -9.09 12.00
N GLY A 157 -10.92 -8.29 10.93
CA GLY A 157 -10.83 -6.83 11.00
C GLY A 157 -10.62 -6.21 9.63
N MET A 158 -10.61 -4.88 9.58
CA MET A 158 -10.25 -4.05 8.42
C MET A 158 -9.12 -3.09 8.82
#